data_AF-A0AAV2S7S8-F1
#
_entry.id   AF-A0AAV2S7S8-F1
#
_cell.length_a   1.000
_cell.length_b   1.000
_cell.length_c   1.000
_cell.angle_alpha   90.00
_cell.angle_beta   90.00
_cell.angle_gamma   90.00
#
_symmetry.space_group_name_H-M   'P 1'
#
loop_
_entity.id
_entity.type
_entity.pdbx_description
1 polymer ?
#
loop_
_entity_poly.entity_id
_entity_poly.type
_entity_poly.pdbx_seq_one_letter_code
_entity_poly.pdbx_strand_id
1 'polypeptide(L)'
;MVGQPVPILIDGEFHIEKLNAIFNREDVCGLPACVIAIAGPMRTGKSFLLCYLLRYLTNAGCDGWMGGENEPLRGFHHEQSEDGVTKGITIWNEPFIVNTPTGK
;
A
#
# COMPACT_ATOMS: atom_id res chain seq x y z
N MET A 1 -3.63 -3.41 12.04
CA MET A 1 -2.78 -3.12 10.86
C MET A 1 -1.99 -1.88 11.19
N VAL A 2 -0.67 -1.95 11.02
CA VAL A 2 0.23 -0.80 11.22
C VAL A 2 0.40 -0.12 9.86
N GLY A 3 0.32 1.21 9.83
CA GLY A 3 0.42 2.01 8.61
C GLY A 3 -0.88 2.65 8.15
N GLN A 4 -0.73 3.57 7.20
CA GLN A 4 -1.79 4.38 6.62
C GLN A 4 -1.39 4.84 5.19
N PRO A 5 -2.39 5.17 4.34
CA PRO A 5 -2.11 5.76 3.05
C PRO A 5 -1.54 7.18 3.20
N VAL A 6 -0.43 7.46 2.51
CA VAL A 6 0.24 8.76 2.48
C VAL A 6 0.30 9.27 1.03
N PRO A 7 -0.33 10.42 0.71
CA PRO A 7 -0.23 11.00 -0.62
C PRO A 7 1.17 11.55 -0.88
N ILE A 8 1.79 11.11 -1.98
CA ILE A 8 3.15 11.49 -2.42
C ILE A 8 3.16 12.31 -3.70
N LEU A 9 2.06 12.30 -4.46
CA LEU A 9 1.82 13.22 -5.57
C LEU A 9 0.43 13.83 -5.38
N ILE A 10 0.33 15.15 -5.24
CA ILE A 10 -0.92 15.89 -5.03
C ILE A 10 -0.94 17.04 -6.03
N ASP A 11 -1.98 17.13 -6.86
CA ASP A 11 -2.14 18.22 -7.85
C ASP A 11 -0.90 18.50 -8.72
N GLY A 12 -0.13 17.45 -9.03
CA GLY A 12 1.10 17.53 -9.84
C GLY A 12 2.37 17.83 -9.04
N GLU A 13 2.26 18.12 -7.74
CA GLU A 13 3.40 18.33 -6.83
C GLU A 13 3.83 17.02 -6.18
N PHE A 14 5.12 16.72 -6.26
CA PHE A 14 5.71 15.51 -5.71
C PHE A 14 6.38 15.78 -4.36
N HIS A 15 5.88 15.09 -3.34
CA HIS A 15 6.30 15.21 -1.95
C HIS A 15 7.41 14.19 -1.61
N ILE A 16 8.61 14.44 -2.12
CA ILE A 16 9.77 13.56 -1.94
C ILE A 16 10.13 13.34 -0.46
N GLU A 17 9.87 14.32 0.40
CA GLU A 17 10.10 14.26 1.84
C GLU A 17 9.31 13.12 2.50
N LYS A 18 8.10 12.84 2.02
CA LYS A 18 7.26 11.75 2.54
C LYS A 18 7.79 10.38 2.13
N LEU A 19 8.34 10.26 0.93
CA LEU A 19 9.03 9.04 0.49
C LEU A 19 10.31 8.83 1.28
N ASN A 20 11.11 9.88 1.46
CA ASN A 20 12.34 9.82 2.25
C ASN A 20 12.05 9.37 3.69
N ALA A 21 10.95 9.84 4.29
CA ALA A 21 10.53 9.41 5.62
C ALA A 21 10.17 7.91 5.71
N ILE A 22 9.82 7.27 4.59
CA ILE A 22 9.50 5.83 4.53
C ILE A 22 10.76 5.02 4.21
N PHE A 23 11.48 5.37 3.14
CA PHE A 23 12.59 4.58 2.61
C PHE A 23 13.91 4.77 3.38
N ASN A 24 14.06 5.84 4.16
CA ASN A 24 15.24 6.07 4.99
C ASN A 24 15.03 5.67 6.46
N ARG A 25 13.94 4.96 6.81
CA ARG A 25 13.81 4.39 8.16
C ARG A 25 14.92 3.37 8.40
N GLU A 26 15.42 3.33 9.63
CA GLU A 26 16.57 2.51 10.02
C GLU A 26 16.37 1.01 9.74
N ASP A 27 15.12 0.52 9.83
CA ASP A 27 14.75 -0.88 9.63
C ASP A 27 14.72 -1.33 8.15
N VAL A 28 14.69 -0.39 7.20
CA VAL A 28 14.58 -0.70 5.76
C VAL A 28 15.63 -0.03 4.89
N CYS A 29 16.32 0.99 5.40
CA CYS A 29 17.32 1.72 4.64
C CYS A 29 18.42 0.78 4.14
N GLY A 30 18.68 0.81 2.83
CA GLY A 30 19.68 -0.05 2.18
C GLY A 30 19.18 -1.44 1.77
N LEU A 31 17.96 -1.84 2.12
CA LEU A 31 17.34 -3.06 1.60
C LEU A 31 16.87 -2.84 0.15
N PRO A 32 16.92 -3.87 -0.73
CA PRO A 32 16.27 -3.80 -2.03
C PRO A 32 14.76 -3.57 -1.90
N ALA A 33 14.23 -2.66 -2.70
CA ALA A 33 12.82 -2.32 -2.67
C ALA A 33 12.04 -3.02 -3.81
N CYS A 34 10.94 -3.69 -3.46
CA CYS A 34 9.92 -4.10 -4.41
C CYS A 34 8.72 -3.13 -4.30
N VAL A 35 8.38 -2.47 -5.40
CA VAL A 35 7.26 -1.52 -5.45
C VAL A 35 6.13 -2.12 -6.28
N ILE A 36 4.97 -2.31 -5.65
CA ILE A 36 3.74 -2.74 -6.32
C ILE A 36 2.88 -1.50 -6.58
N ALA A 37 2.64 -1.20 -7.84
CA ALA A 37 1.79 -0.09 -8.26
C ALA A 37 0.63 -0.61 -9.13
N ILE A 38 -0.58 -0.10 -8.88
CA ILE A 38 -1.78 -0.44 -9.67
C ILE A 38 -2.30 0.85 -10.30
N ALA A 39 -2.19 0.93 -11.63
CA ALA A 39 -2.67 2.05 -12.43
C ALA A 39 -3.80 1.60 -13.36
N GLY A 40 -4.70 2.52 -13.70
CA GLY A 40 -5.82 2.24 -14.61
C GLY A 40 -7.01 3.18 -14.41
N PRO A 41 -8.08 3.02 -15.22
CA PRO A 41 -9.24 3.91 -15.22
C PRO A 41 -9.88 4.09 -13.84
N MET A 42 -10.59 5.19 -13.62
CA MET A 42 -11.29 5.43 -12.36
C MET A 42 -12.41 4.38 -12.13
N ARG A 43 -12.72 4.12 -10.85
CA ARG A 43 -13.78 3.20 -10.41
C ARG A 43 -13.62 1.72 -10.86
N THR A 44 -12.40 1.27 -11.17
CA THR A 44 -12.11 -0.14 -11.50
C THR A 44 -11.66 -0.99 -10.30
N GLY A 45 -11.85 -0.51 -9.05
CA GLY A 45 -11.52 -1.28 -7.86
C GLY A 45 -10.03 -1.39 -7.52
N LYS A 46 -9.18 -0.47 -8.03
CA LYS A 46 -7.72 -0.50 -7.76
C LYS A 46 -7.37 -0.46 -6.26
N SER A 47 -7.94 0.50 -5.52
CA SER A 47 -7.73 0.61 -4.07
C SER A 47 -8.22 -0.63 -3.33
N PHE A 48 -9.32 -1.23 -3.78
CA PHE A 48 -9.87 -2.46 -3.22
C PHE A 48 -8.88 -3.64 -3.39
N LEU A 49 -8.30 -3.81 -4.58
CA LEU A 49 -7.27 -4.82 -4.82
C LEU A 49 -6.02 -4.57 -3.98
N LEU A 50 -5.55 -3.33 -3.88
CA LEU A 50 -4.41 -2.98 -3.01
C LEU A 50 -4.67 -3.34 -1.54
N CYS A 51 -5.90 -3.18 -1.04
CA CYS A 51 -6.21 -3.56 0.34
C CYS A 51 -6.14 -5.07 0.57
N TYR A 52 -6.47 -5.91 -0.42
CA TYR A 52 -6.22 -7.36 -0.31
C TYR A 52 -4.74 -7.70 -0.29
N LEU A 53 -3.91 -7.01 -1.08
CA LEU A 53 -2.46 -7.18 -1.02
C LEU A 53 -1.92 -6.76 0.35
N LEU A 54 -2.42 -5.66 0.94
CA LEU A 54 -2.09 -5.27 2.30
C LEU A 54 -2.48 -6.36 3.31
N ARG A 55 -3.68 -6.93 3.18
CA ARG A 55 -4.12 -8.03 4.05
C ARG A 55 -3.23 -9.26 3.91
N TYR A 56 -2.86 -9.64 2.68
CA TYR A 56 -1.93 -10.74 2.41
C TYR A 56 -0.57 -10.52 3.10
N LEU A 57 0.04 -9.35 2.86
CA LEU A 57 1.35 -8.99 3.40
C LEU A 57 1.34 -8.88 4.93
N THR A 58 0.28 -8.31 5.50
CA THR A 58 0.10 -8.21 6.97
C THR A 58 0.01 -9.58 7.62
N ASN A 59 -0.58 -10.56 6.93
CA ASN A 59 -0.70 -11.93 7.41
C ASN A 59 0.41 -12.84 6.87
N ALA A 60 1.50 -12.29 6.32
CA ALA A 60 2.64 -13.04 5.78
C ALA A 60 2.26 -14.20 4.83
N GLY A 61 1.11 -14.10 4.14
CA GLY A 61 0.59 -15.16 3.27
C GLY A 61 0.20 -16.46 3.98
N CYS A 62 -0.04 -16.45 5.30
CA CYS A 62 -0.49 -17.61 6.06
C CYS A 62 -1.81 -18.20 5.52
N ASP A 63 -2.08 -19.47 5.84
CA ASP A 63 -3.37 -20.08 5.56
C ASP A 63 -4.51 -19.24 6.15
N GLY A 64 -5.55 -19.00 5.34
CA GLY A 64 -6.68 -18.16 5.75
C GLY A 64 -6.45 -16.65 5.68
N TRP A 65 -5.34 -16.17 5.09
CA TRP A 65 -5.02 -14.73 4.97
C TRP A 65 -6.15 -13.88 4.36
N MET A 66 -7.03 -14.47 3.57
CA MET A 66 -8.12 -13.77 2.90
C MET A 66 -9.11 -13.15 3.90
N GLY A 67 -9.12 -13.63 5.15
CA GLY A 67 -10.04 -13.19 6.19
C GLY A 67 -11.40 -13.86 6.09
N GLY A 68 -12.24 -13.64 7.10
CA GLY A 68 -13.62 -14.14 7.09
C GLY A 68 -14.53 -13.33 6.15
N GLU A 69 -15.67 -13.91 5.75
CA GLU A 69 -16.67 -13.24 4.87
C GLU A 69 -17.14 -11.88 5.42
N ASN A 70 -17.24 -11.76 6.75
CA ASN A 70 -17.68 -10.54 7.42
C ASN A 70 -16.53 -9.65 7.91
N GLU A 71 -15.27 -9.99 7.59
CA GLU A 71 -14.11 -9.24 8.06
C GLU A 71 -13.88 -7.99 7.20
N PRO A 72 -13.98 -6.78 7.77
CA PRO A 72 -13.88 -5.54 7.01
C PRO A 72 -12.49 -5.37 6.39
N LEU A 73 -12.45 -4.98 5.12
CA LEU A 73 -11.22 -4.69 4.40
C LEU A 73 -10.73 -3.28 4.80
N ARG A 74 -9.50 -3.20 5.33
CA ARG A 74 -8.87 -1.95 5.79
C ARG A 74 -7.68 -1.61 4.91
N GLY A 75 -7.30 -0.34 4.86
CA GLY A 75 -6.12 0.11 4.12
C GLY A 75 -6.38 1.41 3.36
N PHE A 76 -6.16 1.38 2.05
CA PHE A 76 -6.47 2.50 1.16
C PHE A 76 -7.98 2.81 1.16
N HIS A 77 -8.32 4.09 1.07
CA HIS A 77 -9.70 4.51 0.84
C HIS A 77 -10.20 3.94 -0.49
N HIS A 78 -11.29 3.18 -0.41
CA HIS A 78 -11.91 2.48 -1.54
C HIS A 78 -13.44 2.58 -1.54
N GLU A 79 -14.01 3.32 -0.58
CA GLU A 79 -15.45 3.59 -0.56
C GLU A 79 -15.84 4.41 -1.80
N GLN A 80 -17.02 4.11 -2.34
CA GLN A 80 -17.56 4.80 -3.50
C GLN A 80 -18.06 6.20 -3.12
N SER A 81 -17.17 7.14 -2.80
CA SER A 81 -17.57 8.55 -2.76
C SER A 81 -17.85 9.05 -4.18
N GLU A 82 -18.85 9.91 -4.32
CA GLU A 82 -19.23 10.53 -5.60
C GLU A 82 -18.10 11.42 -6.16
N ASP A 83 -17.23 11.93 -5.30
CA ASP A 83 -16.04 12.70 -5.66
C ASP A 83 -14.83 11.76 -5.81
N GLY A 84 -14.22 11.77 -7.00
CA GLY A 84 -13.12 10.89 -7.39
C GLY A 84 -12.02 10.72 -6.32
N VAL A 85 -11.92 9.51 -5.76
CA VAL A 85 -11.16 9.14 -4.55
C VAL A 85 -9.63 9.31 -4.66
N THR A 86 -9.03 9.31 -5.85
CA THR A 86 -7.57 9.44 -6.01
C THR A 86 -7.21 10.41 -7.12
N LYS A 87 -6.90 11.64 -6.74
CA LYS A 87 -6.08 12.54 -7.56
C LYS A 87 -4.63 12.39 -7.11
N GLY A 88 -3.75 12.02 -8.04
CA GLY A 88 -2.32 11.81 -7.77
C GLY A 88 -1.94 10.39 -7.37
N ILE A 89 -0.89 10.24 -6.56
CA ILE A 89 -0.29 8.96 -6.17
C ILE A 89 -0.23 8.88 -4.65
N THR A 90 -0.66 7.76 -4.10
CA THR A 90 -0.66 7.45 -2.66
C THR A 90 0.14 6.18 -2.43
N ILE A 91 0.98 6.18 -1.40
CA ILE A 91 1.78 5.03 -0.97
C ILE A 91 1.33 4.57 0.42
N TRP A 92 1.51 3.30 0.74
CA TRP A 92 1.38 2.80 2.11
C TRP A 92 2.67 3.12 2.89
N ASN A 93 2.57 3.73 4.08
CA ASN A 93 3.76 4.23 4.79
C ASN A 93 4.47 3.20 5.69
N GLU A 94 3.96 1.99 5.78
CA GLU A 94 4.59 0.89 6.53
C GLU A 94 5.17 -0.15 5.57
N PRO A 95 6.49 -0.16 5.31
CA PRO A 95 7.10 -1.16 4.46
C PRO A 95 6.93 -2.58 5.02
N PHE A 96 6.81 -3.56 4.12
CA PHE A 96 6.79 -4.98 4.49
C PHE A 96 8.16 -5.59 4.21
N ILE A 97 8.87 -6.04 5.24
CA ILE A 97 10.14 -6.75 5.09
C ILE A 97 9.82 -8.23 4.81
N VAL A 98 10.24 -8.71 3.64
CA VAL A 98 9.97 -10.09 3.19
C VAL A 98 11.30 -10.78 2.91
N ASN A 99 11.51 -11.95 3.52
CA ASN A 99 12.66 -12.79 3.22
C ASN A 99 12.45 -13.49 1.88
N THR A 100 13.32 -13.22 0.91
CA THR A 100 13.32 -13.94 -0.37
C THR A 100 14.01 -15.30 -0.19
N PRO A 101 13.66 -16.34 -0.97
CA PRO A 101 14.36 -17.62 -0.95
C PRO A 101 15.87 -17.50 -1.22
N THR A 102 16.27 -16.41 -1.89
CA THR A 102 17.66 -16.10 -2.23
C THR A 102 18.40 -15.31 -1.15
N GLY A 103 17.74 -14.87 -0.07
CA GLY A 103 18.34 -14.06 0.99
C GLY A 103 18.90 -12.71 0.51
N LYS A 104 18.44 -12.25 -0.66
CA LYS A 104 18.79 -10.98 -1.30
C LYS A 104 17.55 -10.13 -1.50
#